data_AF-A0A4V2V163-F1
#
_entry.id   AF-A0A4V2V163-F1
#
_cell.length_a   1.000
_cell.length_b   1.000
_cell.length_c   1.000
_cell.angle_alpha   90.00
_cell.angle_beta   90.00
_cell.angle_gamma   90.00
#
_symmetry.space_group_name_H-M   'P 1'
#
loop_
_entity.id
_entity.type
_entity.pdbx_description
1 polymer ?
#
loop_
_entity_poly.entity_id
_entity_poly.type
_entity_poly.pdbx_seq_one_letter_code
_entity_poly.pdbx_strand_id
1 'polypeptide(L)'
;MNKLITTCVLCTLLITGCSSKESSPVSVKEPEQDADQHNPEQSDDLPDMISIPLEGEILEVHLPSIPLLDMYLHTSESYQQELNHIKAIPVSENLYLVSYACDDSETLCSHILIHKESDGTMSLPVADFSTFHEAVFSPSGQKVLLQFVRPVNGKEVSHLVVIDLNSFEQLSLQNEALKRDVLHYQTSILEKEWVHDTQLKIKIPYDEFPPDDKGAQWIEFEL
;
A
#
# COMPACT_ATOMS: atom_id res chain seq x y z
N MET A 1 -36.63 -35.46 32.90
CA MET A 1 -37.22 -35.31 34.26
C MET A 1 -36.69 -34.02 34.85
N ASN A 2 -37.61 -33.16 35.31
CA ASN A 2 -37.47 -31.90 36.09
C ASN A 2 -36.78 -30.73 35.35
N LYS A 3 -37.43 -29.69 34.81
CA LYS A 3 -38.43 -28.69 35.28
C LYS A 3 -37.98 -27.83 36.48
N LEU A 4 -37.81 -26.52 36.23
CA LEU A 4 -38.29 -25.33 36.98
C LEU A 4 -37.77 -24.08 36.21
N ILE A 5 -38.55 -23.26 35.47
CA ILE A 5 -39.62 -22.29 35.86
C ILE A 5 -39.04 -21.25 36.84
N THR A 6 -38.88 -19.96 36.53
CA THR A 6 -39.89 -18.86 36.62
C THR A 6 -39.15 -17.53 36.29
N THR A 7 -39.41 -16.76 35.22
CA THR A 7 -40.46 -15.75 34.97
C THR A 7 -40.37 -14.44 35.79
N CYS A 8 -40.08 -13.32 35.10
CA CYS A 8 -40.51 -11.94 35.42
C CYS A 8 -40.51 -11.14 34.09
N VAL A 9 -41.61 -11.07 33.33
CA VAL A 9 -42.72 -10.07 33.45
C VAL A 9 -42.14 -8.64 33.40
N LEU A 10 -42.09 -8.06 32.20
CA LEU A 10 -43.08 -7.11 31.66
C LEU A 10 -42.97 -5.72 32.32
N CYS A 11 -42.40 -4.75 31.59
CA CYS A 11 -42.78 -3.34 31.71
C CYS A 11 -42.55 -2.64 30.36
N THR A 12 -43.61 -2.69 29.55
CA THR A 12 -43.97 -1.71 28.51
C THR A 12 -43.89 -0.28 29.04
N LEU A 13 -43.34 0.64 28.23
CA LEU A 13 -43.64 2.09 28.13
C LEU A 13 -42.83 2.61 26.92
N LEU A 14 -43.32 2.57 25.67
CA LEU A 14 -44.18 3.60 25.04
C LEU A 14 -43.87 5.04 25.48
N ILE A 15 -43.01 5.74 24.74
CA ILE A 15 -43.18 7.18 24.50
C ILE A 15 -42.78 7.51 23.06
N THR A 16 -43.80 7.58 22.20
CA THR A 16 -43.77 8.28 20.91
C THR A 16 -43.72 9.78 21.16
N GLY A 17 -42.71 10.48 20.64
CA GLY A 17 -42.63 11.95 20.62
C GLY A 17 -42.87 12.49 19.22
N CYS A 18 -44.14 12.61 18.81
CA CYS A 18 -44.54 13.49 17.71
C CYS A 18 -44.81 14.88 18.29
N SER A 19 -44.05 15.88 17.88
CA SER A 19 -44.39 17.28 18.12
C SER A 19 -44.54 18.00 16.78
N SER A 20 -45.76 18.05 16.29
CA SER A 20 -46.19 18.92 15.20
C SER A 20 -46.47 20.32 15.76
N LYS A 21 -45.89 21.36 15.15
CA LYS A 21 -46.45 22.71 15.17
C LYS A 21 -46.40 23.33 13.77
N GLU A 22 -47.60 23.37 13.20
CA GLU A 22 -48.17 24.31 12.21
C GLU A 22 -47.81 25.78 12.54
N SER A 23 -47.87 26.80 11.66
CA SER A 23 -48.14 26.94 10.23
C SER A 23 -47.93 28.43 9.83
N SER A 24 -47.68 28.65 8.52
CA SER A 24 -48.12 29.79 7.69
C SER A 24 -47.27 31.08 7.65
N PRO A 25 -47.47 31.95 6.63
CA PRO A 25 -47.41 31.69 5.18
C PRO A 25 -46.67 32.83 4.43
N VAL A 26 -45.91 32.55 3.37
CA VAL A 26 -45.69 33.57 2.31
C VAL A 26 -45.68 32.89 0.95
N SER A 27 -46.71 33.22 0.18
CA SER A 27 -46.83 32.94 -1.25
C SER A 27 -45.82 33.80 -2.01
N VAL A 28 -44.88 33.18 -2.72
CA VAL A 28 -44.19 33.82 -3.84
C VAL A 28 -44.10 32.82 -4.98
N LYS A 29 -44.95 33.08 -5.98
CA LYS A 29 -44.82 32.82 -7.41
C LYS A 29 -43.95 31.65 -7.84
N GLU A 30 -44.64 30.63 -8.35
CA GLU A 30 -44.20 29.75 -9.42
C GLU A 30 -43.60 30.57 -10.59
N PRO A 31 -42.44 30.13 -11.08
CA PRO A 31 -42.30 29.95 -12.51
C PRO A 31 -41.98 28.48 -12.79
N GLU A 32 -42.81 27.89 -13.63
CA GLU A 32 -42.42 26.76 -14.47
C GLU A 32 -41.12 27.14 -15.18
N GLN A 33 -40.03 26.41 -14.95
CA GLN A 33 -38.96 26.24 -15.92
C GLN A 33 -38.06 25.08 -15.53
N ASP A 34 -38.13 24.08 -16.40
CA ASP A 34 -37.14 23.08 -16.74
C ASP A 34 -36.60 22.18 -15.62
N ALA A 35 -37.10 20.95 -15.68
CA ALA A 35 -36.38 19.77 -15.27
C ALA A 35 -35.04 19.69 -16.01
N ASP A 36 -34.02 20.37 -15.48
CA ASP A 36 -32.64 19.88 -15.61
C ASP A 36 -32.45 18.79 -14.55
N GLN A 37 -33.04 17.62 -14.84
CA GLN A 37 -32.41 16.37 -14.45
C GLN A 37 -31.10 16.28 -15.23
N HIS A 38 -30.10 17.04 -14.78
CA HIS A 38 -28.72 16.74 -15.07
C HIS A 38 -28.43 15.46 -14.31
N ASN A 39 -28.80 14.34 -14.92
CA ASN A 39 -28.17 13.06 -14.64
C ASN A 39 -26.68 13.33 -14.92
N PRO A 40 -25.80 13.38 -13.91
CA PRO A 40 -24.39 13.47 -14.20
C PRO A 40 -24.12 12.22 -15.03
N GLU A 41 -23.79 12.41 -16.30
CA GLU A 41 -23.23 11.36 -17.12
C GLU A 41 -22.12 10.76 -16.26
N GLN A 42 -22.31 9.52 -15.79
CA GLN A 42 -21.20 8.73 -15.28
C GLN A 42 -20.29 8.57 -16.48
N SER A 43 -19.38 9.51 -16.65
CA SER A 43 -18.27 9.35 -17.57
C SER A 43 -17.54 8.11 -17.09
N ASP A 44 -17.43 7.11 -17.97
CA ASP A 44 -16.53 5.97 -17.79
C ASP A 44 -15.05 6.39 -17.89
N ASP A 45 -14.77 7.69 -17.87
CA ASP A 45 -13.43 8.24 -17.86
C ASP A 45 -12.80 8.05 -16.47
N LEU A 46 -11.50 7.74 -16.48
CA LEU A 46 -10.70 7.63 -15.27
C LEU A 46 -10.51 9.02 -14.64
N PRO A 47 -10.86 9.22 -13.36
CA PRO A 47 -10.68 10.52 -12.71
C PRO A 47 -9.20 10.83 -12.45
N ASP A 48 -8.82 12.10 -12.54
CA ASP A 48 -7.47 12.58 -12.20
C ASP A 48 -7.13 12.37 -10.71
N MET A 49 -8.13 12.30 -9.84
CA MET A 49 -7.96 12.06 -8.41
C MET A 49 -8.58 10.72 -8.02
N ILE A 50 -7.80 9.85 -7.38
CA ILE A 50 -8.27 8.58 -6.85
C ILE A 50 -8.11 8.52 -5.33
N SER A 51 -8.96 7.73 -4.69
CA SER A 51 -8.94 7.44 -3.25
C SER A 51 -8.48 6.02 -3.02
N ILE A 52 -7.31 5.84 -2.40
CA ILE A 52 -6.78 4.51 -2.06
C ILE A 52 -7.04 4.24 -0.58
N PRO A 53 -7.67 3.11 -0.22
CA PRO A 53 -7.83 2.73 1.18
C PRO A 53 -6.47 2.58 1.89
N LEU A 54 -6.35 3.23 3.05
CA LEU A 54 -5.23 3.14 3.99
C LEU A 54 -5.78 2.75 5.36
N GLU A 55 -5.05 2.04 6.20
CA GLU A 55 -5.57 1.57 7.50
C GLU A 55 -6.14 2.72 8.36
N GLY A 56 -7.47 2.85 8.39
CA GLY A 56 -8.19 3.89 9.13
C GLY A 56 -8.28 5.27 8.43
N GLU A 57 -7.72 5.41 7.23
CA GLU A 57 -7.65 6.66 6.48
C GLU A 57 -7.85 6.45 4.96
N ILE A 58 -7.87 7.54 4.19
CA ILE A 58 -7.91 7.49 2.73
C ILE A 58 -6.70 8.24 2.21
N LEU A 59 -5.91 7.57 1.37
CA LEU A 59 -4.83 8.19 0.64
C LEU A 59 -5.38 8.76 -0.68
N GLU A 60 -5.61 10.07 -0.70
CA GLU A 60 -5.96 10.77 -1.95
C GLU A 60 -4.71 11.00 -2.80
N VAL A 61 -4.78 10.63 -4.07
CA VAL A 61 -3.67 10.69 -5.02
C VAL A 61 -4.12 11.36 -6.32
N HIS A 62 -3.32 12.32 -6.78
CA HIS A 62 -3.42 12.85 -8.14
C HIS A 62 -2.73 11.88 -9.10
N LEU A 63 -3.51 11.15 -9.88
CA LEU A 63 -3.07 10.03 -10.69
C LEU A 63 -2.03 10.41 -11.76
N PRO A 64 -2.13 11.56 -12.47
CA PRO A 64 -1.08 11.99 -13.40
C PRO A 64 0.29 12.23 -12.76
N SER A 65 0.35 12.39 -11.42
CA SER A 65 1.62 12.48 -10.68
C SER A 65 2.26 11.11 -10.41
N ILE A 66 1.59 10.01 -10.76
CA ILE A 66 2.08 8.63 -10.63
C ILE A 66 1.94 7.93 -11.99
N PRO A 67 2.82 8.22 -12.97
CA PRO A 67 2.64 7.80 -14.36
C PRO A 67 2.45 6.29 -14.57
N LEU A 68 3.09 5.47 -13.73
CA LEU A 68 2.99 4.02 -13.84
C LEU A 68 1.61 3.50 -13.40
N LEU A 69 1.05 4.07 -12.33
CA LEU A 69 -0.29 3.73 -11.85
C LEU A 69 -1.35 4.28 -12.80
N ASP A 70 -1.12 5.49 -13.31
CA ASP A 70 -1.97 6.14 -14.32
C ASP A 70 -2.10 5.29 -15.58
N MET A 71 -0.96 4.88 -16.15
CA MET A 71 -0.92 4.01 -17.31
C MET A 71 -1.59 2.67 -17.02
N TYR A 72 -1.33 2.07 -15.85
CA TYR A 72 -1.94 0.79 -15.46
C TYR A 72 -3.47 0.87 -15.52
N LEU A 73 -4.05 1.84 -14.83
CA LEU A 73 -5.50 2.01 -14.76
C LEU A 73 -6.12 2.34 -16.12
N HIS A 74 -5.47 3.17 -16.93
CA HIS A 74 -5.91 3.47 -18.31
C HIS A 74 -5.90 2.27 -19.24
N THR A 75 -5.02 1.30 -19.00
CA THR A 75 -4.91 0.08 -19.83
C THR A 75 -5.75 -1.08 -19.33
N SER A 76 -6.40 -0.94 -18.17
CA SER A 76 -7.25 -1.98 -17.59
C SER A 76 -8.59 -2.10 -18.32
N GLU A 77 -9.16 -3.31 -18.33
CA GLU A 77 -10.50 -3.53 -18.90
C GLU A 77 -11.59 -2.83 -18.08
N SER A 78 -11.40 -2.70 -16.76
CA SER A 78 -12.26 -1.95 -15.85
C SER A 78 -11.45 -1.36 -14.70
N TYR A 79 -11.13 -0.07 -14.79
CA TYR A 79 -10.35 0.60 -13.76
C TYR A 79 -11.06 0.61 -12.40
N GLN A 80 -12.40 0.63 -12.38
CA GLN A 80 -13.17 0.59 -11.14
C GLN A 80 -12.98 -0.73 -10.39
N GLN A 81 -12.82 -1.83 -11.13
CA GLN A 81 -12.50 -3.12 -10.53
C GLN A 81 -11.06 -3.10 -9.99
N GLU A 82 -10.11 -2.60 -10.79
CA GLU A 82 -8.71 -2.49 -10.38
C GLU A 82 -8.50 -1.64 -9.13
N LEU A 83 -9.24 -0.52 -8.99
CA LEU A 83 -9.20 0.32 -7.80
C LEU A 83 -9.56 -0.42 -6.51
N ASN A 84 -10.38 -1.47 -6.57
CA ASN A 84 -10.73 -2.27 -5.38
C ASN A 84 -9.57 -3.17 -4.92
N HIS A 85 -8.62 -3.48 -5.81
CA HIS A 85 -7.47 -4.31 -5.53
C HIS A 85 -6.23 -3.49 -5.16
N ILE A 86 -6.26 -2.17 -5.41
CA ILE A 86 -5.18 -1.26 -5.00
C ILE A 86 -5.27 -1.03 -3.49
N LYS A 87 -4.14 -1.24 -2.81
CA LYS A 87 -4.02 -1.08 -1.35
C LYS A 87 -2.81 -0.23 -1.04
N ALA A 88 -2.91 0.58 0.02
CA ALA A 88 -1.80 1.35 0.55
C ALA A 88 -1.50 0.96 1.99
N ILE A 89 -0.22 1.00 2.36
CA ILE A 89 0.23 0.95 3.76
C ILE A 89 1.14 2.15 4.06
N PRO A 90 1.13 2.69 5.28
CA PRO A 90 2.05 3.74 5.67
C PRO A 90 3.43 3.13 5.96
N VAL A 91 4.48 3.70 5.38
CA VAL A 91 5.88 3.37 5.68
C VAL A 91 6.44 4.34 6.73
N SER A 92 6.12 5.63 6.60
CA SER A 92 6.34 6.68 7.60
C SER A 92 5.36 7.83 7.40
N GLU A 93 5.53 8.92 8.14
CA GLU A 93 4.85 10.18 7.82
C GLU A 93 5.13 10.54 6.35
N ASN A 94 4.06 10.81 5.60
CA ASN A 94 4.07 11.17 4.18
C ASN A 94 4.62 10.11 3.20
N LEU A 95 5.06 8.95 3.66
CA LEU A 95 5.63 7.90 2.83
C LEU A 95 4.72 6.67 2.83
N TYR A 96 4.23 6.29 1.66
CA TYR A 96 3.23 5.23 1.50
C TYR A 96 3.71 4.21 0.48
N LEU A 97 3.50 2.92 0.77
CA LEU A 97 3.72 1.86 -0.21
C LEU A 97 2.36 1.47 -0.79
N VAL A 98 2.21 1.58 -2.11
CA VAL A 98 1.01 1.22 -2.84
C VAL A 98 1.24 -0.07 -3.60
N SER A 99 0.41 -1.08 -3.31
CA SER A 99 0.34 -2.35 -4.02
C SER A 99 -0.77 -2.29 -5.07
N TYR A 100 -0.46 -2.72 -6.29
CA TYR A 100 -1.37 -2.73 -7.45
C TYR A 100 -0.99 -3.89 -8.38
N ALA A 101 -1.81 -4.17 -9.41
CA ALA A 101 -1.54 -5.26 -10.36
C ALA A 101 -1.21 -6.58 -9.66
N CYS A 102 -2.10 -6.97 -8.74
CA CYS A 102 -1.93 -8.17 -7.93
C CYS A 102 -2.39 -9.42 -8.69
N ASP A 103 -1.85 -10.57 -8.30
CA ASP A 103 -2.37 -11.87 -8.72
C ASP A 103 -3.76 -12.14 -8.13
N ASP A 104 -4.43 -13.20 -8.60
CA ASP A 104 -5.78 -13.58 -8.15
C ASP A 104 -5.89 -13.82 -6.64
N SER A 105 -4.77 -14.15 -5.97
CA SER A 105 -4.72 -14.36 -4.52
C SER A 105 -4.50 -13.07 -3.72
N GLU A 106 -4.27 -11.94 -4.40
CA GLU A 106 -3.91 -10.64 -3.85
C GLU A 106 -2.63 -10.66 -2.98
N THR A 107 -1.71 -11.60 -3.23
CA THR A 107 -0.49 -11.77 -2.44
C THR A 107 0.75 -11.27 -3.16
N LEU A 108 0.81 -11.44 -4.49
CA LEU A 108 1.92 -11.03 -5.32
C LEU A 108 1.48 -9.83 -6.16
N CYS A 109 2.01 -8.66 -5.83
CA CYS A 109 1.64 -7.39 -6.44
C CYS A 109 2.86 -6.68 -7.02
N SER A 110 2.61 -5.69 -7.86
CA SER A 110 3.56 -4.62 -8.14
C SER A 110 3.44 -3.54 -7.07
N HIS A 111 4.54 -2.84 -6.80
CA HIS A 111 4.65 -1.90 -5.69
C HIS A 111 5.27 -0.58 -6.15
N ILE A 112 4.63 0.53 -5.77
CA ILE A 112 5.14 1.89 -5.95
C ILE A 112 5.25 2.53 -4.57
N LEU A 113 6.40 3.14 -4.28
CA LEU A 113 6.57 4.01 -3.14
C LEU A 113 6.13 5.43 -3.51
N ILE A 114 5.31 6.04 -2.67
CA ILE A 114 4.78 7.38 -2.84
C ILE A 114 5.28 8.24 -1.68
N HIS A 115 5.84 9.41 -2.01
CA HIS A 115 6.17 10.45 -1.03
C HIS A 115 5.32 11.70 -1.29
N LYS A 116 4.50 12.07 -0.30
CA LYS A 116 3.63 13.25 -0.37
C LYS A 116 4.31 14.44 0.29
N GLU A 117 4.77 15.37 -0.52
CA GLU A 117 5.35 16.63 -0.08
C GLU A 117 4.34 17.77 -0.18
N SER A 118 4.66 18.89 0.46
CA SER A 118 3.79 20.09 0.41
C SER A 118 3.64 20.67 -1.01
N ASP A 119 4.60 20.43 -1.89
CA ASP A 119 4.68 20.95 -3.26
C ASP A 119 4.30 19.91 -4.32
N GLY A 120 4.03 18.66 -3.94
CA GLY A 120 3.58 17.62 -4.86
C GLY A 120 3.73 16.20 -4.36
N THR A 121 3.52 15.25 -5.27
CA THR A 121 3.66 13.81 -5.01
C THR A 121 4.81 13.29 -5.86
N MET A 122 5.77 12.63 -5.21
CA MET A 122 6.80 11.85 -5.89
C MET A 122 6.44 10.37 -5.83
N SER A 123 6.76 9.61 -6.88
CA SER A 123 6.50 8.17 -6.93
C SER A 123 7.67 7.41 -7.55
N LEU A 124 8.00 6.26 -6.98
CA LEU A 124 9.08 5.39 -7.44
C LEU A 124 8.59 3.93 -7.48
N PRO A 125 8.64 3.23 -8.63
CA PRO A 125 8.41 1.79 -8.67
C PRO A 125 9.52 1.06 -7.90
N VAL A 126 9.16 0.15 -7.00
CA VAL A 126 10.13 -0.48 -6.09
C VAL A 126 10.14 -2.00 -6.17
N ALA A 127 9.08 -2.63 -6.66
CA ALA A 127 9.09 -4.07 -6.90
C ALA A 127 7.95 -4.49 -7.83
N ASP A 128 8.12 -5.61 -8.50
CA ASP A 128 7.10 -6.28 -9.30
C ASP A 128 6.82 -7.70 -8.77
N PHE A 129 5.58 -8.15 -8.95
CA PHE A 129 5.11 -9.52 -8.68
C PHE A 129 5.70 -10.16 -7.40
N SER A 130 5.51 -9.46 -6.27
CA SER A 130 6.10 -9.83 -4.98
C SER A 130 5.19 -9.43 -3.82
N THR A 131 5.51 -9.94 -2.64
CA THR A 131 4.89 -9.56 -1.37
C THR A 131 5.84 -8.62 -0.63
N PHE A 132 5.34 -7.49 -0.15
CA PHE A 132 6.10 -6.63 0.76
C PHE A 132 6.33 -7.35 2.09
N HIS A 133 7.58 -7.39 2.54
CA HIS A 133 7.96 -8.03 3.79
C HIS A 133 8.11 -7.00 4.91
N GLU A 134 8.98 -6.00 4.72
CA GLU A 134 9.18 -4.94 5.70
C GLU A 134 9.95 -3.73 5.13
N ALA A 135 9.94 -2.65 5.91
CA ALA A 135 10.72 -1.45 5.69
C ALA A 135 11.58 -1.15 6.92
N VAL A 136 12.87 -0.88 6.71
CA VAL A 136 13.84 -0.58 7.78
C VAL A 136 14.57 0.71 7.47
N PHE A 137 14.37 1.73 8.30
CA PHE A 137 15.06 3.01 8.17
C PHE A 137 16.52 2.93 8.59
N SER A 138 17.38 3.69 7.92
CA SER A 138 18.76 3.88 8.34
C SER A 138 18.84 4.62 9.69
N PRO A 139 19.98 4.58 10.40
CA PRO A 139 20.11 5.21 11.72
C PRO A 139 19.79 6.71 11.73
N SER A 140 20.11 7.44 10.66
CA SER A 140 19.74 8.86 10.50
C SER A 140 18.29 9.09 10.05
N GLY A 141 17.58 8.03 9.65
CA GLY A 141 16.25 8.11 9.05
C GLY A 141 16.24 8.71 7.64
N GLN A 142 17.39 8.93 7.02
CA GLN A 142 17.50 9.56 5.69
C GLN A 142 17.41 8.55 4.54
N LYS A 143 17.44 7.25 4.84
CA LYS A 143 17.26 6.18 3.86
C LYS A 143 16.30 5.14 4.38
N VAL A 144 15.62 4.46 3.47
CA VAL A 144 14.78 3.31 3.79
C VAL A 144 15.22 2.10 2.98
N LEU A 145 15.34 0.96 3.64
CA LEU A 145 15.52 -0.35 3.03
C LEU A 145 14.16 -1.04 2.98
N LEU A 146 13.67 -1.32 1.77
CA LEU A 146 12.47 -2.11 1.53
C LEU A 146 12.88 -3.54 1.18
N GLN A 147 12.21 -4.52 1.80
CA GLN A 147 12.33 -5.93 1.41
C GLN A 147 11.03 -6.43 0.81
N PHE A 148 11.17 -7.07 -0.34
CA PHE A 148 10.11 -7.80 -1.03
C PHE A 148 10.49 -9.26 -1.12
N VAL A 149 9.50 -10.14 -1.12
CA VAL A 149 9.70 -11.58 -1.22
C VAL A 149 8.76 -12.20 -2.25
N ARG A 150 9.18 -13.29 -2.88
CA ARG A 150 8.29 -14.10 -3.70
C ARG A 150 8.72 -15.57 -3.71
N PRO A 151 7.78 -16.52 -3.92
CA PRO A 151 8.12 -17.92 -4.03
C PRO A 151 8.77 -18.23 -5.38
N VAL A 152 9.92 -18.89 -5.37
CA VAL A 152 10.60 -19.43 -6.56
C VAL A 152 11.01 -20.87 -6.26
N ASN A 153 10.49 -21.83 -7.04
CA ASN A 153 10.78 -23.26 -6.88
C ASN A 153 10.58 -23.80 -5.44
N GLY A 154 9.57 -23.28 -4.73
CA GLY A 154 9.27 -23.67 -3.34
C GLY A 154 10.15 -23.02 -2.26
N LYS A 155 11.06 -22.10 -2.64
CA LYS A 155 11.86 -21.27 -1.73
C LYS A 155 11.39 -19.83 -1.80
N GLU A 156 11.30 -19.15 -0.66
CA GLU A 156 11.04 -17.72 -0.62
C GLU A 156 12.34 -16.96 -0.89
N VAL A 157 12.38 -16.17 -1.96
CA VAL A 157 13.56 -15.37 -2.34
C VAL A 157 13.25 -13.89 -2.20
N SER A 158 14.27 -13.10 -1.89
CA SER A 158 14.14 -11.69 -1.51
C SER A 158 14.67 -10.74 -2.59
N HIS A 159 14.06 -9.57 -2.67
CA HIS A 159 14.55 -8.39 -3.37
C HIS A 159 14.67 -7.25 -2.38
N LEU A 160 15.80 -6.55 -2.43
CA LEU A 160 16.07 -5.41 -1.56
C LEU A 160 16.19 -4.15 -2.39
N VAL A 161 15.53 -3.10 -1.92
CA VAL A 161 15.60 -1.77 -2.52
C VAL A 161 15.95 -0.77 -1.44
N VAL A 162 17.01 0.01 -1.66
CA VAL A 162 17.38 1.12 -0.77
C VAL A 162 17.06 2.42 -1.47
N ILE A 163 16.41 3.33 -0.76
CA ILE A 163 16.00 4.62 -1.30
C ILE A 163 16.59 5.72 -0.41
N ASP A 164 17.24 6.70 -1.04
CA ASP A 164 17.59 7.95 -0.38
C ASP A 164 16.35 8.84 -0.32
N LEU A 165 15.91 9.20 0.88
CA LEU A 165 14.66 9.94 1.06
C LEU A 165 14.81 11.44 0.75
N ASN A 166 16.04 11.96 0.66
CA ASN A 166 16.27 13.36 0.28
C ASN A 166 16.20 13.55 -1.23
N SER A 167 16.83 12.66 -2.00
CA SER A 167 16.76 12.71 -3.48
C SER A 167 15.57 11.94 -4.04
N PHE A 168 14.95 11.07 -3.24
CA PHE A 168 13.92 10.13 -3.65
C PHE A 168 14.35 9.20 -4.79
N GLU A 169 15.61 8.75 -4.73
CA GLU A 169 16.23 7.87 -5.72
C GLU A 169 16.61 6.52 -5.11
N GLN A 170 16.49 5.46 -5.93
CA GLN A 170 16.99 4.14 -5.56
C GLN A 170 18.52 4.13 -5.61
N LEU A 171 19.14 3.69 -4.51
CA LEU A 171 20.58 3.51 -4.39
C LEU A 171 21.01 2.12 -4.85
N SER A 172 22.19 2.06 -5.47
CA SER A 172 22.80 0.80 -5.88
C SER A 172 23.58 0.20 -4.72
N LEU A 173 23.19 -0.99 -4.30
CA LEU A 173 23.91 -1.76 -3.30
C LEU A 173 25.10 -2.47 -3.96
N GLN A 174 26.32 -2.02 -3.66
CA GLN A 174 27.53 -2.57 -4.25
C GLN A 174 28.22 -3.56 -3.29
N ASN A 175 28.66 -4.69 -3.84
CA ASN A 175 29.52 -5.64 -3.15
C ASN A 175 30.49 -6.28 -4.15
N GLU A 176 31.79 -6.04 -3.99
CA GLU A 176 32.82 -6.58 -4.89
C GLU A 176 33.04 -8.10 -4.74
N ALA A 177 32.66 -8.68 -3.60
CA ALA A 177 32.86 -10.10 -3.30
C ALA A 177 31.78 -11.00 -3.93
N LEU A 178 30.64 -10.44 -4.35
CA LEU A 178 29.51 -11.16 -4.87
C LEU A 178 29.60 -11.39 -6.38
N LYS A 179 29.69 -12.66 -6.78
CA LYS A 179 29.60 -13.10 -8.18
C LYS A 179 28.16 -13.22 -8.69
N ARG A 180 27.18 -13.15 -7.79
CA ARG A 180 25.74 -13.28 -8.06
C ARG A 180 24.99 -12.14 -7.43
N ASP A 181 23.87 -11.79 -8.06
CA ASP A 181 23.04 -10.67 -7.66
C ASP A 181 22.07 -11.11 -6.57
N VAL A 182 22.49 -10.95 -5.32
CA VAL A 182 21.75 -11.35 -4.10
C VAL A 182 20.49 -10.48 -3.92
N LEU A 183 20.36 -9.40 -4.68
CA LEU A 183 19.34 -8.38 -4.46
C LEU A 183 18.14 -8.53 -5.38
N HIS A 184 18.16 -9.44 -6.37
CA HIS A 184 17.08 -9.57 -7.37
C HIS A 184 16.45 -10.97 -7.36
N TYR A 185 15.87 -11.37 -6.23
CA TYR A 185 15.14 -12.64 -6.07
C TYR A 185 16.00 -13.89 -6.35
N GLN A 186 17.30 -13.84 -6.06
CA GLN A 186 18.20 -14.99 -6.26
C GLN A 186 18.45 -15.79 -4.98
N THR A 187 18.19 -15.21 -3.81
CA THR A 187 18.49 -15.79 -2.49
C THR A 187 17.38 -15.51 -1.49
N SER A 188 17.33 -16.27 -0.40
CA SER A 188 16.57 -15.88 0.78
C SER A 188 17.43 -14.96 1.68
N ILE A 189 16.82 -13.97 2.31
CA ILE A 189 17.49 -13.16 3.33
C ILE A 189 16.97 -13.56 4.70
N LEU A 190 17.88 -14.01 5.58
CA LEU A 190 17.58 -14.46 6.93
C LEU A 190 17.50 -13.29 7.91
N GLU A 191 18.47 -12.39 7.84
CA GLU A 191 18.58 -11.21 8.71
C GLU A 191 19.16 -10.05 7.90
N LYS A 192 18.86 -8.82 8.30
CA LYS A 192 19.45 -7.61 7.74
C LYS A 192 19.55 -6.53 8.82
N GLU A 193 20.61 -5.74 8.75
CA GLU A 193 20.82 -4.62 9.66
C GLU A 193 21.57 -3.48 8.99
N TRP A 194 21.24 -2.26 9.36
CA TRP A 194 22.05 -1.09 9.05
C TRP A 194 23.22 -1.02 10.02
N VAL A 195 24.44 -0.89 9.49
CA VAL A 195 25.64 -0.65 10.30
C VAL A 195 25.79 0.85 10.56
N HIS A 196 25.60 1.63 9.50
CA HIS A 196 25.51 3.09 9.47
C HIS A 196 24.83 3.51 8.16
N ASP A 197 24.65 4.82 7.92
CA ASP A 197 23.84 5.35 6.81
C ASP A 197 24.34 5.06 5.39
N THR A 198 25.49 4.40 5.23
CA THR A 198 26.10 4.05 3.94
C THR A 198 26.43 2.56 3.84
N GLN A 199 26.19 1.78 4.89
CA GLN A 199 26.56 0.38 4.94
C GLN A 199 25.46 -0.49 5.54
N LEU A 200 25.15 -1.57 4.82
CA LEU A 200 24.17 -2.57 5.17
C LEU A 200 24.83 -3.93 5.32
N LYS A 201 24.33 -4.73 6.26
CA LYS A 201 24.70 -6.14 6.38
C LYS A 201 23.47 -7.00 6.20
N ILE A 202 23.60 -8.05 5.41
CA ILE A 202 22.56 -9.06 5.24
C ILE A 202 23.14 -10.43 5.52
N LYS A 203 22.32 -11.31 6.08
CA LYS A 203 22.64 -12.69 6.38
C LYS A 203 21.88 -13.58 5.44
N ILE A 204 22.58 -14.44 4.72
CA ILE A 204 21.99 -15.36 3.74
C ILE A 204 22.25 -16.83 4.13
N PRO A 205 21.42 -17.76 3.65
CA PRO A 205 21.66 -19.19 3.79
C PRO A 205 22.98 -19.64 3.15
N TYR A 206 23.59 -20.63 3.77
CA TYR A 206 24.91 -21.12 3.40
C TYR A 206 24.92 -21.98 2.12
N ASP A 207 23.83 -22.69 1.83
CA ASP A 207 23.66 -23.56 0.66
C ASP A 207 23.84 -22.84 -0.69
N GLU A 208 23.97 -21.52 -0.65
CA GLU A 208 24.21 -20.67 -1.80
C GLU A 208 25.68 -20.24 -1.99
N PHE A 209 26.62 -20.58 -1.09
CA PHE A 209 28.07 -20.28 -1.18
C PHE A 209 28.97 -21.49 -0.76
N PRO A 210 30.18 -21.67 -1.32
CA PRO A 210 30.97 -22.92 -1.21
C PRO A 210 31.58 -23.19 0.20
N PRO A 211 32.00 -24.45 0.51
CA PRO A 211 31.82 -25.17 1.79
C PRO A 211 32.98 -25.06 2.80
N ASP A 212 33.05 -24.01 3.60
CA ASP A 212 33.56 -23.98 4.97
C ASP A 212 32.44 -23.66 6.00
N ASP A 213 31.84 -24.73 6.51
CA ASP A 213 31.17 -24.96 7.81
C ASP A 213 30.78 -23.72 8.68
N LYS A 214 29.58 -23.15 8.43
CA LYS A 214 28.64 -22.54 9.40
C LYS A 214 27.37 -22.05 8.70
N GLY A 215 26.19 -22.40 9.23
CA GLY A 215 24.87 -22.37 8.57
C GLY A 215 24.28 -21.04 8.06
N ALA A 216 25.03 -19.93 8.03
CA ALA A 216 24.65 -18.68 7.37
C ALA A 216 25.88 -17.76 7.22
N GLN A 217 25.91 -16.90 6.21
CA GLN A 217 26.99 -15.94 5.97
C GLN A 217 26.48 -14.50 5.98
N TRP A 218 27.23 -13.60 6.62
CA TRP A 218 27.03 -12.15 6.51
C TRP A 218 27.74 -11.58 5.28
N ILE A 219 27.04 -10.71 4.56
CA ILE A 219 27.55 -9.96 3.42
C ILE A 219 27.30 -8.47 3.69
N GLU A 220 28.32 -7.66 3.45
CA GLU A 220 28.27 -6.21 3.66
C GLU A 220 28.11 -5.49 2.33
N PHE A 221 27.25 -4.48 2.25
CA PHE A 221 27.02 -3.68 1.04
C PHE A 221 27.30 -2.22 1.33
N GLU A 222 27.96 -1.56 0.40
CA GLU A 222 28.13 -0.10 0.38
C GLU A 222 27.08 0.51 -0.56
N LEU A 223 26.64 1.72 -0.23
CA LEU A 223 25.62 2.50 -0.97
C LEU A 223 26.24 3.64 -1.78
#